data_AF-A0A8T5B985-F1
#
_entry.id   AF-A0A8T5B985-F1
#
_cell.length_a   1.000
_cell.length_b   1.000
_cell.length_c   1.000
_cell.angle_alpha   90.00
_cell.angle_beta   90.00
_cell.angle_gamma   90.00
#
_symmetry.space_group_name_H-M   'P 1'
#
loop_
_entity.id
_entity.type
_entity.pdbx_description
1 polymer ?
#
loop_
_entity_poly.entity_id
_entity_poly.type
_entity_poly.pdbx_seq_one_letter_code
_entity_poly.pdbx_strand_id
1 'polypeptide(L)'
;MSSVAERRFREELSLLIQKPVTVRTSMGKTYTGTLYGVDANTLSMCLANVKDESGQEIRRLVLNGRAVLEVYGLETPFDIHSLAERLERVFPRMVKTIDEAGVIVVMDKIRVSEKGVIEGRGPAAERVQRVYEEFMRQREKST
;
A
#
# COMPACT_ATOMS: atom_id res chain seq x y z
N MET A 1 -30.36 -6.99 -2.04
CA MET A 1 -29.12 -7.73 -2.36
C MET A 1 -28.14 -6.73 -2.95
N SER A 2 -26.93 -6.64 -2.39
CA SER A 2 -25.89 -5.76 -2.93
C SER A 2 -25.33 -6.31 -4.24
N SER A 3 -25.11 -5.46 -5.23
CA SER A 3 -24.54 -5.87 -6.52
C SER A 3 -23.09 -6.34 -6.36
N VAL A 4 -22.54 -7.07 -7.32
CA VAL A 4 -21.12 -7.44 -7.31
C VAL A 4 -20.22 -6.20 -7.35
N ALA A 5 -20.62 -5.17 -8.11
CA ALA A 5 -19.87 -3.92 -8.21
C ALA A 5 -19.82 -3.16 -6.88
N GLU A 6 -20.94 -3.10 -6.17
CA GLU A 6 -21.03 -2.41 -4.87
C GLU A 6 -20.21 -3.12 -3.79
N ARG A 7 -20.16 -4.47 -3.80
CA ARG A 7 -19.27 -5.23 -2.91
C ARG A 7 -17.80 -4.92 -3.18
N ARG A 8 -17.37 -4.95 -4.44
CA ARG A 8 -16.00 -4.59 -4.82
C ARG A 8 -15.63 -3.17 -4.41
N PHE A 9 -16.54 -2.22 -4.59
CA PHE A 9 -16.31 -0.84 -4.15
C PHE A 9 -16.07 -0.73 -2.64
N ARG A 10 -16.86 -1.45 -1.82
CA ARG A 10 -16.67 -1.49 -0.36
C ARG A 10 -15.35 -2.16 0.01
N GLU A 11 -14.95 -3.21 -0.70
CA GLU A 11 -13.66 -3.89 -0.51
C GLU A 11 -12.50 -2.92 -0.76
N GLU A 12 -12.49 -2.21 -1.90
CA GLU A 12 -11.47 -1.21 -2.23
C GLU A 12 -11.38 -0.09 -1.17
N LEU A 13 -12.51 0.47 -0.75
CA LEU A 13 -12.52 1.48 0.32
C LEU A 13 -11.98 0.94 1.65
N SER A 14 -12.21 -0.34 1.94
CA SER A 14 -11.72 -0.98 3.16
C SER A 14 -10.21 -1.18 3.12
N LEU A 15 -9.62 -1.42 1.95
CA LEU A 15 -8.17 -1.56 1.77
C LEU A 15 -7.42 -0.24 2.04
N LEU A 16 -8.07 0.90 1.88
CA LEU A 16 -7.49 2.22 2.19
C LEU A 16 -7.44 2.52 3.69
N ILE A 17 -8.11 1.75 4.55
CA ILE A 17 -8.12 1.98 6.00
C ILE A 17 -6.71 1.71 6.57
N GLN A 18 -6.27 2.58 7.48
CA GLN A 18 -4.91 2.69 8.01
C GLN A 18 -3.83 3.04 6.98
N LYS A 19 -4.19 3.43 5.75
CA LYS A 19 -3.25 3.84 4.70
C LYS A 19 -3.17 5.36 4.57
N PRO A 20 -2.03 5.91 4.12
CA PRO A 20 -1.93 7.32 3.74
C PRO A 20 -2.76 7.59 2.49
N VAL A 21 -3.67 8.56 2.59
CA VAL A 21 -4.53 9.01 1.50
C VAL A 21 -4.46 10.52 1.36
N THR A 22 -4.76 10.97 0.16
CA THR A 22 -5.07 12.37 -0.12
C THR A 22 -6.54 12.48 -0.51
N VAL A 23 -7.24 13.43 0.11
CA VAL A 23 -8.64 13.74 -0.17
C VAL A 23 -8.71 15.14 -0.74
N ARG A 24 -9.29 15.26 -1.93
CA ARG A 24 -9.61 16.55 -2.55
C ARG A 24 -11.09 16.84 -2.34
N THR A 25 -11.36 18.04 -1.85
CA THR A 25 -12.73 18.49 -1.61
C THR A 25 -13.31 19.21 -2.82
N SER A 26 -14.64 19.26 -2.91
CA SER A 26 -15.36 20.02 -3.95
C SER A 26 -15.12 21.53 -3.88
N MET A 27 -14.58 22.03 -2.76
CA MET A 27 -14.17 23.43 -2.57
C MET A 27 -12.69 23.68 -2.97
N GLY A 28 -12.00 22.70 -3.55
CA GLY A 28 -10.61 22.82 -3.99
C GLY A 28 -9.57 22.57 -2.90
N LYS A 29 -9.97 22.40 -1.63
CA LYS A 29 -9.03 22.10 -0.55
C LYS A 29 -8.51 20.67 -0.63
N THR A 30 -7.23 20.49 -0.31
CA THR A 30 -6.56 19.19 -0.27
C THR A 30 -6.08 18.84 1.13
N TYR A 31 -6.34 17.60 1.54
CA TYR A 31 -5.93 17.07 2.84
C TYR A 31 -5.20 15.75 2.65
N THR A 32 -4.01 15.63 3.24
CA THR A 32 -3.22 14.39 3.23
C THR A 32 -3.11 13.85 4.65
N GLY A 33 -3.44 12.59 4.87
CA GLY A 33 -3.35 11.96 6.19
C GLY A 33 -3.66 10.47 6.15
N THR A 34 -3.74 9.83 7.31
CA THR A 34 -4.08 8.41 7.39
C THR A 34 -5.60 8.23 7.43
N LEU A 35 -6.16 7.42 6.52
CA LEU A 35 -7.59 7.10 6.57
C LEU A 35 -7.88 6.16 7.74
N TYR A 36 -8.65 6.62 8.70
CA TYR A 36 -8.96 5.85 9.91
C TYR A 36 -10.35 5.21 9.86
N GLY A 37 -11.26 5.75 9.04
CA GLY A 37 -12.59 5.19 8.85
C GLY A 37 -13.32 5.84 7.69
N VAL A 38 -14.19 5.07 7.04
CA VAL A 38 -15.00 5.50 5.91
C VAL A 38 -16.39 4.86 5.98
N ASP A 39 -17.42 5.65 5.69
CA ASP A 39 -18.77 5.14 5.42
C ASP A 39 -18.92 4.96 3.92
N ALA A 40 -18.95 3.72 3.45
CA ALA A 40 -19.02 3.40 2.03
C ALA A 40 -20.33 3.83 1.35
N ASN A 41 -21.40 4.10 2.11
CA ASN A 41 -22.67 4.55 1.54
C ASN A 41 -22.66 6.07 1.28
N THR A 42 -21.97 6.83 2.13
CA THR A 42 -21.96 8.30 2.05
C THR A 42 -20.64 8.87 1.57
N LEU A 43 -19.56 8.08 1.53
CA LEU A 43 -18.16 8.51 1.41
C LEU A 43 -17.71 9.48 2.50
N SER A 44 -18.39 9.50 3.65
CA SER A 44 -17.91 10.28 4.80
C SER A 44 -16.65 9.63 5.35
N MET A 45 -15.60 10.43 5.57
CA MET A 45 -14.26 9.92 5.91
C MET A 45 -13.73 10.55 7.18
N CYS A 46 -12.90 9.79 7.87
CA CYS A 46 -12.24 10.20 9.09
C CYS A 46 -10.74 10.05 8.88
N LEU A 47 -10.01 11.17 8.77
CA LEU A 47 -8.55 11.19 8.61
C LEU A 47 -7.82 11.53 9.92
N ALA A 48 -6.65 10.96 10.13
CA ALA A 48 -5.77 11.22 11.28
C ALA A 48 -4.41 11.76 10.81
N ASN A 49 -3.74 12.53 11.66
CA ASN A 49 -2.42 13.14 11.37
C ASN A 49 -2.41 13.89 10.02
N VAL A 50 -3.40 14.75 9.82
CA VAL A 50 -3.68 15.40 8.54
C VAL A 50 -2.79 16.62 8.37
N LYS A 51 -2.32 16.83 7.13
CA LYS A 51 -1.75 18.08 6.66
C LYS A 51 -2.63 18.65 5.57
N ASP A 52 -2.91 19.94 5.64
CA ASP A 52 -3.56 20.66 4.54
C ASP A 52 -2.52 21.25 3.56
N GLU A 53 -3.01 21.89 2.50
CA GLU A 53 -2.18 22.58 1.50
C GLU A 53 -1.29 23.71 2.04
N SER A 54 -1.61 24.28 3.20
CA SER A 54 -0.79 25.30 3.88
C SER A 54 0.27 24.69 4.80
N GLY A 55 0.26 23.36 4.96
CA GLY A 55 1.12 22.64 5.90
C GLY A 55 0.58 22.62 7.34
N GLN A 56 -0.66 23.07 7.58
CA GLN A 56 -1.28 23.03 8.90
C GLN A 56 -1.52 21.58 9.32
N GLU A 57 -1.05 21.23 10.52
CA GLU A 57 -1.27 19.91 11.10
C GLU A 57 -2.60 19.85 11.87
N ILE A 58 -3.43 18.86 11.52
CA ILE A 58 -4.74 18.61 12.12
C ILE A 58 -4.74 17.17 12.63
N ARG A 59 -4.83 17.00 13.97
CA ARG A 59 -4.81 15.67 14.60
C ARG A 59 -5.89 14.73 14.04
N ARG A 60 -7.09 15.27 13.84
CA ARG A 60 -8.27 14.51 13.42
C ARG A 60 -9.18 15.39 12.56
N LEU A 61 -9.49 14.92 11.36
CA LEU A 61 -10.40 15.60 10.43
C LEU A 61 -11.55 14.65 10.07
N VAL A 62 -12.78 15.14 10.17
CA VAL A 62 -13.98 14.44 9.71
C VAL A 62 -14.51 15.17 8.49
N LEU A 63 -14.58 14.48 7.36
CA LEU A 63 -15.09 15.01 6.10
C LEU A 63 -16.49 14.43 5.85
N ASN A 64 -17.45 15.33 5.63
CA ASN A 64 -18.74 14.94 5.09
C ASN A 64 -18.53 14.46 3.65
N GLY A 65 -19.07 13.29 3.30
CA GLY A 65 -18.84 12.73 1.97
C GLY A 65 -19.40 13.57 0.81
N ARG A 66 -20.36 14.47 1.06
CA ARG A 66 -20.81 15.46 0.05
C ARG A 66 -19.74 16.48 -0.34
N ALA A 67 -18.77 16.69 0.54
CA ALA A 67 -17.64 17.59 0.29
C ALA A 67 -16.46 16.86 -0.36
N VAL A 68 -16.45 15.53 -0.42
CA VAL A 68 -15.37 14.73 -1.01
C VAL A 68 -15.57 14.67 -2.52
N LEU A 69 -14.59 15.18 -3.28
CA LEU A 69 -14.58 15.08 -4.73
C LEU A 69 -13.90 13.78 -5.18
N GLU A 70 -12.77 13.46 -4.56
CA GLU A 70 -12.01 12.23 -4.79
C GLU A 70 -11.14 11.89 -3.59
N VAL A 71 -10.81 10.61 -3.47
CA VAL A 71 -9.81 10.08 -2.54
C VAL A 71 -8.88 9.16 -3.31
N TYR A 72 -7.59 9.28 -3.06
CA TYR A 72 -6.58 8.38 -3.62
C TYR A 72 -5.52 8.06 -2.56
N GLY A 73 -5.05 6.81 -2.57
CA GLY A 73 -3.89 6.41 -1.79
C GLY A 73 -2.62 6.92 -2.44
N LEU A 74 -1.65 7.36 -1.63
CA LEU A 74 -0.29 7.67 -2.10
C LEU A 74 0.64 6.45 -2.04
N GLU A 75 0.16 5.29 -1.60
CA GLU A 75 0.96 4.07 -1.70
C GLU A 75 1.12 3.71 -3.17
N THR A 76 2.34 3.87 -3.67
CA THR A 76 2.75 3.10 -4.84
C THR A 76 2.59 1.63 -4.45
N PRO A 77 1.68 0.88 -5.10
CA PRO A 77 1.53 -0.53 -4.82
C PRO A 77 2.93 -1.17 -4.83
N PHE A 78 3.20 -2.03 -3.85
CA PHE A 78 4.48 -2.71 -3.80
C PHE A 78 4.61 -3.54 -5.08
N ASP A 79 5.49 -3.11 -5.98
CA ASP A 79 5.73 -3.81 -7.22
C ASP A 79 6.50 -5.10 -6.92
N ILE A 80 5.73 -6.16 -6.66
CA ILE A 80 6.21 -7.50 -6.37
C ILE A 80 7.01 -8.06 -7.56
N HIS A 81 6.68 -7.66 -8.79
CA HIS A 81 7.38 -8.09 -9.99
C HIS A 81 8.75 -7.43 -10.10
N SER A 82 8.87 -6.13 -9.81
CA SER A 82 10.17 -5.45 -9.74
C SER A 82 11.11 -6.09 -8.70
N LEU A 83 10.59 -6.48 -7.53
CA LEU A 83 11.39 -7.24 -6.55
C LEU A 83 11.76 -8.63 -7.09
N ALA A 84 10.83 -9.33 -7.74
CA ALA A 84 11.06 -10.66 -8.32
C ALA A 84 12.15 -10.63 -9.39
N GLU A 85 12.15 -9.65 -10.29
CA GLU A 85 13.21 -9.46 -11.29
C GLU A 85 14.58 -9.25 -10.64
N ARG A 86 14.63 -8.48 -9.54
CA ARG A 86 15.88 -8.25 -8.81
C ARG A 86 16.39 -9.54 -8.18
N LEU A 87 15.49 -10.33 -7.59
CA LEU A 87 15.83 -11.63 -7.03
C LEU A 87 16.26 -12.62 -8.12
N GLU A 88 15.63 -12.61 -9.29
CA GLU A 88 15.94 -13.51 -10.41
C GLU A 88 17.35 -13.26 -10.97
N ARG A 89 17.84 -12.02 -10.94
CA ARG A 89 19.25 -11.70 -11.28
C ARG A 89 20.27 -12.33 -10.32
N VAL A 90 19.87 -12.58 -9.08
CA VAL A 90 20.74 -13.16 -8.03
C VAL A 90 20.53 -14.67 -7.90
N PHE A 91 19.31 -15.15 -8.16
CA PHE A 91 18.87 -16.53 -8.05
C PHE A 91 18.22 -17.01 -9.36
N PRO A 92 18.99 -17.21 -10.44
CA PRO A 92 18.43 -17.50 -11.75
C PRO A 92 17.62 -18.80 -11.76
N ARG A 93 16.44 -18.77 -12.38
CA ARG A 93 15.47 -19.88 -12.52
C ARG A 93 14.96 -20.44 -11.19
N MET A 94 15.11 -19.69 -10.11
CA MET A 94 14.73 -20.12 -8.76
C MET A 94 13.72 -19.19 -8.11
N VAL A 95 13.16 -18.22 -8.83
CA VAL A 95 12.16 -17.27 -8.31
C VAL A 95 10.80 -17.56 -8.93
N LYS A 96 9.77 -17.62 -8.08
CA LYS A 96 8.36 -17.79 -8.49
C LYS A 96 7.51 -16.77 -7.75
N THR A 97 6.64 -16.07 -8.45
CA THR A 97 5.70 -15.12 -7.84
C THR A 97 4.33 -15.78 -7.68
N ILE A 98 3.71 -15.59 -6.52
CA ILE A 98 2.33 -15.96 -6.20
C ILE A 98 1.55 -14.66 -6.06
N ASP A 99 1.05 -14.15 -7.18
CA ASP A 99 0.44 -12.82 -7.26
C ASP A 99 -0.78 -12.67 -6.34
N GLU A 100 -1.63 -13.69 -6.27
CA GLU A 100 -2.81 -13.73 -5.40
C GLU A 100 -2.48 -13.56 -3.92
N ALA A 101 -1.27 -13.95 -3.51
CA ALA A 101 -0.81 -13.86 -2.12
C ALA A 101 0.17 -12.70 -1.88
N GLY A 102 0.62 -11.99 -2.92
CA GLY A 102 1.67 -10.98 -2.81
C GLY A 102 3.01 -11.53 -2.29
N VAL A 103 3.34 -12.78 -2.65
CA VAL A 103 4.51 -13.50 -2.14
C VAL A 103 5.41 -13.97 -3.27
N ILE A 104 6.72 -13.83 -3.09
CA ILE A 104 7.75 -14.41 -3.93
C ILE A 104 8.35 -15.61 -3.21
N VAL A 105 8.42 -16.75 -3.90
CA VAL A 105 9.09 -17.96 -3.43
C VAL A 105 10.44 -18.09 -4.14
N VAL A 106 11.52 -18.14 -3.36
CA VAL A 106 12.89 -18.33 -3.83
C VAL A 106 13.39 -19.71 -3.42
N MET A 107 13.97 -20.45 -4.36
CA MET A 107 14.50 -21.80 -4.18
C MET A 107 13.47 -22.79 -3.58
N ASP A 108 12.18 -22.58 -3.85
CA ASP A 108 11.05 -23.35 -3.30
C ASP A 108 11.00 -23.44 -1.76
N LYS A 109 11.74 -22.57 -1.04
CA LYS A 109 11.93 -22.67 0.42
C LYS A 109 11.92 -21.33 1.16
N ILE A 110 12.22 -20.24 0.49
CA ILE A 110 12.27 -18.91 1.09
C ILE A 110 11.09 -18.12 0.56
N ARG A 111 10.33 -17.48 1.45
CA ARG A 111 9.18 -16.64 1.06
C ARG A 111 9.45 -15.19 1.44
N VAL A 112 9.14 -14.29 0.51
CA VAL A 112 9.29 -12.83 0.67
C VAL A 112 7.98 -12.15 0.29
N SER A 113 7.62 -11.13 1.05
CA SER A 113 6.47 -10.25 0.76
C SER A 113 6.91 -8.79 0.78
N GLU A 114 5.96 -7.87 0.60
CA GLU A 114 6.18 -6.43 0.80
C GLU A 114 6.73 -6.08 2.20
N LYS A 115 6.55 -6.97 3.19
CA LYS A 115 7.01 -6.80 4.58
C LYS A 115 8.41 -7.38 4.82
N GLY A 116 9.05 -7.97 3.81
CA GLY A 116 10.34 -8.65 3.91
C GLY A 116 10.24 -10.17 3.87
N VAL A 117 11.31 -10.85 4.29
CA VAL A 117 11.39 -12.32 4.35
C VAL A 117 10.48 -12.84 5.47
N ILE A 118 9.49 -13.65 5.09
CA ILE A 118 8.50 -14.22 6.03
C ILE A 118 8.81 -15.68 6.39
N GLU A 119 9.54 -16.40 5.54
CA GLU A 119 9.91 -17.79 5.76
C GLU A 119 11.28 -18.08 5.13
N GLY A 120 12.10 -18.90 5.80
CA GLY A 120 13.44 -19.29 5.34
C GLY A 120 14.55 -18.90 6.32
N ARG A 121 15.61 -19.73 6.39
CA ARG A 121 16.81 -19.49 7.22
C ARG A 121 18.07 -19.92 6.48
N GLY A 122 19.21 -19.44 6.98
CA GLY A 122 20.54 -19.77 6.45
C GLY A 122 21.03 -18.81 5.37
N PRO A 123 22.20 -19.08 4.78
CA PRO A 123 22.92 -18.11 3.94
C PRO A 123 22.13 -17.61 2.71
N ALA A 124 21.28 -18.47 2.14
CA ALA A 124 20.42 -18.11 1.02
C ALA A 124 19.32 -17.11 1.44
N ALA A 125 18.69 -17.32 2.60
CA ALA A 125 17.68 -16.40 3.14
C ALA A 125 18.29 -15.05 3.52
N GLU A 126 19.50 -15.03 4.10
CA GLU A 126 20.24 -13.78 4.37
C GLU A 126 20.59 -13.02 3.09
N ARG A 127 20.87 -13.73 2.00
CA ARG A 127 21.13 -13.10 0.69
C ARG A 127 19.85 -12.53 0.08
N VAL A 128 18.72 -13.23 0.20
CA VAL A 128 17.40 -12.72 -0.20
C VAL A 128 17.02 -11.48 0.61
N GLN A 129 17.23 -11.51 1.94
CA GLN A 129 17.00 -10.37 2.83
C GLN A 129 17.81 -9.14 2.41
N ARG A 130 19.09 -9.31 2.07
CA ARG A 130 19.94 -8.21 1.57
C ARG A 130 19.41 -7.59 0.28
N VAL A 131 18.97 -8.41 -0.67
CA VAL A 131 18.37 -7.91 -1.93
C VAL A 131 17.09 -7.12 -1.65
N TYR A 132 16.25 -7.60 -0.75
CA TYR A 132 15.04 -6.89 -0.31
C TYR A 132 15.38 -5.54 0.34
N GLU A 133 16.33 -5.50 1.26
CA GLU A 133 16.75 -4.25 1.93
C GLU A 133 17.33 -3.23 0.95
N GLU A 134 18.15 -3.66 0.00
CA GLU A 134 18.67 -2.79 -1.06
C GLU A 134 17.55 -2.23 -1.93
N PHE A 135 16.57 -3.06 -2.30
CA PHE A 135 15.39 -2.64 -3.06
C PHE A 135 14.58 -1.58 -2.31
N MET A 136 14.33 -1.79 -1.01
CA MET A 136 13.60 -0.83 -0.18
C MET A 136 14.33 0.51 -0.02
N ARG A 137 15.65 0.48 0.23
CA ARG A 137 16.47 1.69 0.30
C ARG A 137 16.47 2.50 -1.00
N GLN A 138 16.34 1.84 -2.15
CA GLN A 138 16.25 2.53 -3.44
C GLN A 138 14.86 3.17 -3.63
N ARG A 139 13.79 2.47 -3.24
CA ARG A 139 12.43 3.03 -3.28
C ARG A 139 12.28 4.28 -2.41
N GLU A 140 12.85 4.26 -1.20
CA GLU A 140 12.82 5.41 -0.27
C GLU A 140 13.60 6.63 -0.79
N LYS A 141 14.58 6.45 -1.69
CA LYS A 141 15.35 7.56 -2.28
C LYS A 141 14.73 8.14 -3.54
N SER A 142 13.77 7.44 -4.14
CA SER A 142 13.06 7.86 -5.35
C SER A 142 11.67 8.44 -5.08
N THR A 143 11.28 8.51 -3.81
CA THR A 143 10.08 9.20 -3.29
C THR A 143 10.51 10.48 -2.61
#